data_AF-A0A1I4UCU6-F1
#
_entry.id   AF-A0A1I4UCU6-F1
#
_cell.length_a   1.000
_cell.length_b   1.000
_cell.length_c   1.000
_cell.angle_alpha   90.00
_cell.angle_beta   90.00
_cell.angle_gamma   90.00
#
_symmetry.space_group_name_H-M   'P 1'
#
loop_
_entity.id
_entity.type
_entity.pdbx_description
1 polymer ?
#
loop_
_entity_poly.entity_id
_entity_poly.type
_entity_poly.pdbx_seq_one_letter_code
_entity_poly.pdbx_strand_id
1 'polypeptide(L)'
;KRGPATGPNPTDRGKPGTKRHLVTDARGTPLGFRLSGANRHDSVMMAATLDAIPPLRSGRRGRSRRRPDKVHADKAYDARPRRHECRARGIVPRIARRGVESSDKLGRHRWVVERTHAWFNHFRRLPVRSERRADIYEAFTSLAASLITLNQIKRFC
;
A
#
# COMPACT_ATOMS: atom_id res chain seq x y z
N LYS A 1 10.96 2.60 22.13
CA LYS A 1 10.41 2.39 20.76
C LYS A 1 11.19 3.22 19.72
N ARG A 2 12.47 2.92 19.47
CA ARG A 2 13.27 3.52 18.40
C ARG A 2 13.97 2.37 17.68
N GLY A 3 13.58 2.13 16.44
CA GLY A 3 14.08 1.04 15.60
C GLY A 3 14.04 1.44 14.12
N PRO A 4 14.65 0.65 13.23
CA PRO A 4 14.58 0.91 11.79
C PRO A 4 13.12 0.98 11.31
N ALA A 5 12.88 1.79 10.28
CA ALA A 5 11.55 2.09 9.74
C ALA A 5 10.55 2.66 10.78
N THR A 6 11.04 3.35 11.82
CA THR A 6 10.22 4.19 12.70
C THR A 6 10.56 5.67 12.47
N GLY A 7 9.58 6.55 12.61
CA GLY A 7 9.77 8.00 12.54
C GLY A 7 8.68 8.76 13.29
N PRO A 8 8.89 10.05 13.59
CA PRO A 8 7.91 10.84 14.33
C PRO A 8 6.62 10.98 13.52
N ASN A 9 5.47 10.67 14.12
CA ASN A 9 4.19 10.80 13.43
C ASN A 9 3.71 12.26 13.44
N PRO A 10 3.58 12.94 12.27
CA PRO A 10 3.14 14.33 12.22
C PRO A 10 1.71 14.53 12.73
N THR A 11 0.87 13.49 12.74
CA THR A 11 -0.53 13.58 13.18
C THR A 11 -0.76 13.07 14.62
N ASP A 12 0.29 12.59 15.30
CA ASP A 12 0.19 12.04 16.66
C ASP A 12 1.33 12.58 17.53
N ARG A 13 1.46 13.92 17.56
CA ARG A 13 2.41 14.67 18.41
C ARG A 13 3.86 14.16 18.34
N GLY A 14 4.28 13.67 17.18
CA GLY A 14 5.64 13.13 16.98
C GLY A 14 5.90 11.77 17.61
N LYS A 15 4.87 11.05 18.10
CA LYS A 15 5.06 9.69 18.62
C LYS A 15 5.71 8.80 17.56
N PRO A 16 6.67 7.92 17.95
CA PRO A 16 7.35 7.06 17.00
C PRO A 16 6.37 6.05 16.41
N GLY A 17 6.27 6.04 15.08
CA GLY A 17 5.37 5.16 14.36
C GLY A 17 5.97 4.64 13.05
N THR A 18 5.28 3.64 12.50
CA THR A 18 5.57 3.06 11.19
C THR A 18 4.34 3.20 10.31
N LYS A 19 4.57 3.57 9.05
CA LYS A 19 3.53 3.66 8.03
C LYS A 19 3.59 2.44 7.12
N ARG A 20 2.42 1.92 6.77
CA ARG A 20 2.25 0.88 5.75
C ARG A 20 1.83 1.55 4.45
N HIS A 21 2.63 1.38 3.42
CA HIS A 21 2.28 1.74 2.05
C HIS A 21 1.74 0.49 1.39
N LEU A 22 0.51 0.53 0.89
CA LEU A 22 -0.19 -0.67 0.42
C LEU A 22 -0.67 -0.49 -1.02
N VAL A 23 -0.54 -1.54 -1.82
CA VAL A 23 -1.22 -1.69 -3.11
C VAL A 23 -2.21 -2.84 -3.00
N THR A 24 -3.45 -2.60 -3.39
CA THR A 24 -4.52 -3.60 -3.40
C THR A 24 -5.15 -3.73 -4.78
N ASP A 25 -5.83 -4.86 -5.01
CA ASP A 25 -6.80 -4.95 -6.11
C ASP A 25 -8.09 -4.15 -5.77
N ALA A 26 -9.08 -4.20 -6.67
CA ALA A 26 -10.36 -3.51 -6.50
C ALA A 26 -11.24 -4.08 -5.37
N ARG A 27 -10.95 -5.28 -4.86
CA ARG A 27 -11.67 -5.92 -3.75
C ARG A 27 -10.97 -5.71 -2.41
N GLY A 28 -9.75 -5.18 -2.43
CA GLY A 28 -8.94 -4.93 -1.25
C GLY A 28 -7.93 -6.04 -0.95
N THR A 29 -7.73 -6.99 -1.85
CA THR A 29 -6.69 -8.02 -1.72
C THR A 29 -5.31 -7.35 -1.75
N PRO A 30 -4.47 -7.51 -0.70
CA PRO A 30 -3.11 -6.98 -0.69
C PRO A 30 -2.29 -7.59 -1.84
N LEU A 31 -1.79 -6.75 -2.74
CA LEU A 31 -0.89 -7.17 -3.83
C LEU A 31 0.57 -6.93 -3.49
N GLY A 32 0.87 -5.92 -2.67
CA GLY A 32 2.23 -5.60 -2.24
C GLY A 32 2.22 -4.47 -1.22
N PHE A 33 3.24 -4.42 -0.38
CA PHE A 33 3.36 -3.36 0.63
C PHE A 33 4.82 -2.98 0.89
N ARG A 34 5.02 -1.80 1.47
CA ARG A 34 6.29 -1.31 2.02
C ARG A 34 6.08 -0.66 3.37
N LEU A 35 7.13 -0.67 4.19
CA LEU A 35 7.12 -0.07 5.52
C LEU A 35 8.12 1.07 5.58
N SER A 36 7.76 2.16 6.24
CA SER A 36 8.65 3.30 6.48
C SER A 36 8.34 3.95 7.82
N GLY A 37 9.19 4.88 8.27
CA GLY A 37 8.84 5.77 9.38
C GLY A 37 7.56 6.56 9.08
N ALA A 38 6.81 6.90 10.13
CA ALA A 38 5.52 7.59 10.03
C ALA A 38 5.61 9.00 9.41
N ASN A 39 6.79 9.65 9.47
CA ASN A 39 7.05 10.94 8.85
C ASN A 39 7.23 10.89 7.32
N ARG A 40 7.33 9.69 6.72
CA ARG A 40 7.55 9.59 5.27
C ARG A 40 6.26 9.87 4.51
N HIS A 41 6.34 10.77 3.54
CA HIS A 41 5.21 11.08 2.65
C HIS A 41 4.89 9.89 1.73
N ASP A 42 3.61 9.55 1.57
CA ASP A 42 3.21 8.34 0.83
C ASP A 42 3.56 8.41 -0.64
N SER A 43 3.41 9.60 -1.25
CA SER A 43 3.75 9.78 -2.66
C SER A 43 5.19 9.39 -2.96
N VAL A 44 6.10 9.57 -1.98
CA VAL A 44 7.51 9.24 -2.15
C VAL A 44 7.75 7.72 -2.19
N MET A 45 6.87 6.95 -1.57
CA MET A 45 6.97 5.50 -1.52
C MET A 45 6.23 4.80 -2.66
N MET A 46 5.51 5.55 -3.51
CA MET A 46 4.67 4.99 -4.58
C MET A 46 5.41 3.98 -5.47
N ALA A 47 6.57 4.36 -6.04
CA ALA A 47 7.36 3.49 -6.89
C ALA A 47 7.83 2.23 -6.14
N ALA A 48 8.38 2.39 -4.94
CA ALA A 48 8.87 1.28 -4.12
C ALA A 48 7.76 0.30 -3.73
N THR A 49 6.54 0.79 -3.51
CA THR A 49 5.37 -0.04 -3.20
C THR A 49 4.83 -0.75 -4.44
N LEU A 50 4.79 -0.08 -5.60
CA LEU A 50 4.45 -0.74 -6.87
C LEU A 50 5.47 -1.82 -7.23
N ASP A 51 6.74 -1.61 -6.92
CA ASP A 51 7.79 -2.60 -7.17
C ASP A 51 7.73 -3.81 -6.23
N ALA A 52 7.10 -3.66 -5.07
CA ALA A 52 6.89 -4.73 -4.11
C ALA A 52 5.85 -5.77 -4.55
N ILE A 53 5.07 -5.49 -5.61
CA ILE A 53 4.10 -6.46 -6.16
C ILE A 53 4.87 -7.67 -6.69
N PRO A 54 4.66 -8.87 -6.14
CA PRO A 54 5.33 -10.07 -6.60
C PRO A 54 4.79 -10.48 -7.98
N PRO A 55 5.48 -11.38 -8.70
CA PRO A 55 4.96 -11.94 -9.93
C PRO A 55 3.67 -12.75 -9.65
N LEU A 56 2.55 -12.26 -10.18
CA LEU A 56 1.27 -12.95 -10.11
C LEU A 56 1.19 -13.99 -11.21
N ARG A 57 1.23 -15.27 -10.81
CA ARG A 57 1.08 -16.41 -11.72
C ARG A 57 -0.41 -16.63 -12.00
N SER A 58 -0.80 -16.60 -13.26
CA SER A 58 -2.19 -16.84 -13.70
C SER A 58 -2.47 -18.30 -14.05
N GLY A 59 -1.51 -19.21 -13.84
CA GLY A 59 -1.58 -20.61 -14.28
C GLY A 59 -1.46 -20.80 -15.80
N ARG A 60 -1.48 -19.72 -16.59
CA ARG A 60 -1.32 -19.74 -18.05
C ARG A 60 0.17 -19.78 -18.43
N ARG A 61 0.51 -20.44 -19.54
CA ARG A 61 1.86 -20.35 -20.14
C ARG A 61 2.18 -18.88 -20.48
N GLY A 62 3.36 -18.40 -20.07
CA GLY A 62 3.83 -17.04 -20.36
C GLY A 62 4.44 -16.31 -19.16
N ARG A 63 4.86 -15.06 -19.38
CA ARG A 63 5.48 -14.21 -18.34
C ARG A 63 4.44 -13.82 -17.28
N SER A 64 4.70 -14.17 -16.02
CA SER A 64 3.85 -13.77 -14.88
C SER A 64 3.65 -12.26 -14.84
N ARG A 65 2.41 -11.84 -14.58
CA ARG A 65 2.05 -10.43 -14.53
C ARG A 65 2.61 -9.81 -13.24
N ARG A 66 3.41 -8.74 -13.35
CA ARG A 66 3.99 -8.03 -12.20
C ARG A 66 3.41 -6.63 -11.98
N ARG A 67 2.68 -6.09 -12.96
CA ARG A 67 2.24 -4.68 -12.97
C ARG A 67 0.76 -4.59 -13.34
N PRO A 68 -0.03 -3.73 -12.68
CA PRO A 68 -1.40 -3.45 -13.04
C PRO A 68 -1.47 -2.55 -14.29
N ASP A 69 -2.56 -2.61 -15.05
CA ASP A 69 -2.73 -1.75 -16.24
C ASP A 69 -2.94 -0.28 -15.83
N LYS A 70 -3.59 -0.08 -14.68
CA LYS A 70 -3.85 1.24 -14.11
C LYS A 70 -3.75 1.19 -12.59
N VAL A 71 -3.35 2.32 -12.00
CA VAL A 71 -3.32 2.51 -10.55
C VAL A 71 -4.15 3.72 -10.18
N HIS A 72 -5.03 3.58 -9.20
CA HIS A 72 -5.73 4.69 -8.57
C HIS A 72 -4.95 5.11 -7.32
N ALA A 73 -4.71 6.41 -7.17
CA ALA A 73 -4.09 6.96 -5.97
C ALA A 73 -4.69 8.31 -5.63
N ASP A 74 -4.49 8.71 -4.37
CA ASP A 74 -5.01 9.98 -3.87
C ASP A 74 -4.42 11.20 -4.57
N LYS A 75 -5.15 12.31 -4.51
CA LYS A 75 -4.71 13.60 -5.05
C LYS A 75 -3.34 14.06 -4.51
N ALA A 76 -3.00 13.66 -3.29
CA ALA A 76 -1.70 13.94 -2.67
C ALA A 76 -0.52 13.27 -3.42
N TYR A 77 -0.79 12.30 -4.30
CA TYR A 77 0.21 11.67 -5.17
C TYR A 77 0.44 12.44 -6.48
N ASP A 78 -0.29 13.55 -6.72
CA ASP A 78 -0.13 14.32 -7.94
C ASP A 78 1.20 15.06 -7.99
N ALA A 79 2.18 14.41 -8.63
CA ALA A 79 3.47 14.97 -8.94
C ALA A 79 4.00 14.38 -10.26
N ARG A 80 4.66 15.21 -11.09
CA ARG A 80 5.20 14.79 -12.38
C ARG A 80 6.11 13.54 -12.28
N PRO A 81 7.05 13.44 -11.31
CA PRO A 81 7.89 12.26 -11.16
C PRO A 81 7.08 10.97 -10.91
N ARG A 82 6.00 11.04 -10.13
CA ARG A 82 5.16 9.87 -9.80
C ARG A 82 4.40 9.35 -11.01
N ARG A 83 3.86 10.26 -11.82
CA ARG A 83 3.23 9.89 -13.08
C ARG A 83 4.23 9.28 -14.07
N HIS A 84 5.46 9.79 -14.12
CA HIS A 84 6.54 9.23 -14.93
C HIS A 84 6.93 7.82 -14.44
N GLU A 85 7.13 7.64 -13.14
CA GLU A 85 7.43 6.33 -12.53
C GLU A 85 6.36 5.27 -12.84
N CYS A 86 5.08 5.63 -12.86
CA CYS A 86 4.02 4.72 -13.29
C CYS A 86 4.14 4.35 -14.77
N ARG A 87 4.30 5.35 -15.65
CA ARG A 87 4.38 5.11 -17.10
C ARG A 87 5.61 4.30 -17.50
N ALA A 88 6.75 4.53 -16.84
CA ALA A 88 7.96 3.73 -17.02
C ALA A 88 7.75 2.24 -16.68
N ARG A 89 6.75 1.92 -15.84
CA ARG A 89 6.34 0.55 -15.50
C ARG A 89 5.20 0.01 -16.37
N GLY A 90 4.77 0.76 -17.40
CA GLY A 90 3.60 0.45 -18.21
C GLY A 90 2.26 0.61 -17.47
N ILE A 91 2.22 1.37 -16.37
CA ILE A 91 1.03 1.56 -15.54
C ILE A 91 0.40 2.92 -15.86
N VAL A 92 -0.90 2.96 -16.13
CA VAL A 92 -1.66 4.20 -16.30
C VAL A 92 -1.99 4.82 -14.92
N PRO A 93 -1.45 6.02 -14.58
CA PRO A 93 -1.76 6.66 -13.32
C PRO A 93 -3.11 7.38 -13.36
N ARG A 94 -4.09 6.90 -12.59
CA ARG A 94 -5.40 7.53 -12.34
C ARG A 94 -5.33 8.34 -11.04
N ILE A 95 -4.66 9.49 -11.13
CA ILE A 95 -4.45 10.42 -10.01
C ILE A 95 -5.11 11.75 -10.38
N ALA A 96 -5.96 12.27 -9.51
CA ALA A 96 -6.60 13.57 -9.71
C ALA A 96 -5.56 14.70 -9.60
N ARG A 97 -5.64 15.71 -10.46
CA ARG A 97 -4.74 16.87 -10.46
C ARG A 97 -5.01 17.80 -9.28
N ARG A 98 -3.97 18.13 -8.50
CA ARG A 98 -4.05 19.06 -7.37
C ARG A 98 -4.44 20.44 -7.87
N GLY A 99 -5.43 21.07 -7.23
CA GLY A 99 -5.93 22.40 -7.61
C GLY A 99 -6.81 22.46 -8.86
N VAL A 100 -6.99 21.36 -9.61
CA VAL A 100 -7.75 21.37 -10.87
C VAL A 100 -9.00 20.50 -10.79
N GLU A 101 -8.85 19.22 -10.43
CA GLU A 101 -9.97 18.27 -10.48
C GLU A 101 -10.64 18.14 -9.10
N SER A 102 -11.96 17.95 -9.03
CA SER A 102 -12.64 17.73 -7.74
C SER A 102 -12.17 16.43 -7.06
N SER A 103 -12.22 16.43 -5.72
CA SER A 103 -11.91 15.26 -4.89
C SER A 103 -13.09 14.28 -4.72
N ASP A 104 -14.30 14.64 -5.14
CA ASP A 104 -15.54 13.91 -4.81
C ASP A 104 -15.53 12.46 -5.31
N LYS A 105 -14.91 12.21 -6.47
CA LYS A 105 -14.84 10.88 -7.08
C LYS A 105 -13.75 9.99 -6.48
N LEU A 106 -12.83 10.54 -5.68
CA LEU A 106 -11.71 9.77 -5.08
C LEU A 106 -12.20 8.75 -4.05
N GLY A 107 -13.28 9.06 -3.32
CA GLY A 107 -13.83 8.19 -2.28
C GLY A 107 -14.20 6.79 -2.79
N ARG A 108 -14.64 6.68 -4.05
CA ARG A 108 -15.04 5.40 -4.69
C ARG A 108 -13.92 4.35 -4.69
N HIS A 109 -12.66 4.79 -4.78
CA HIS A 109 -11.50 3.90 -4.79
C HIS A 109 -10.74 3.93 -3.47
N ARG A 110 -10.72 5.07 -2.77
CA ARG A 110 -10.03 5.23 -1.48
C ARG A 110 -10.55 4.26 -0.43
N TRP A 111 -11.87 4.09 -0.35
CA TRP A 111 -12.50 3.24 0.66
C TRP A 111 -11.97 1.79 0.64
N VAL A 112 -11.58 1.28 -0.54
CA VAL A 112 -11.06 -0.08 -0.68
C VAL A 112 -9.75 -0.22 0.09
N VAL A 113 -8.85 0.75 -0.05
CA VAL A 113 -7.55 0.76 0.63
C VAL A 113 -7.71 1.02 2.13
N GLU A 114 -8.59 1.95 2.52
CA GLU A 114 -8.90 2.23 3.92
C GLU A 114 -9.48 1.01 4.64
N ARG A 115 -10.42 0.30 3.99
CA ARG A 115 -10.96 -0.96 4.50
C ARG A 115 -9.87 -2.01 4.65
N THR A 116 -8.96 -2.15 3.68
CA THR A 116 -7.85 -3.10 3.82
C THR A 116 -6.93 -2.72 4.97
N HIS A 117 -6.65 -1.44 5.20
CA HIS A 117 -5.96 -0.98 6.41
C HIS A 117 -6.71 -1.36 7.69
N ALA A 118 -8.04 -1.25 7.72
CA ALA A 118 -8.86 -1.71 8.85
C ALA A 118 -8.70 -3.21 9.09
N TRP A 119 -8.66 -4.05 8.04
CA TRP A 119 -8.36 -5.48 8.18
C TRP A 119 -6.98 -5.74 8.78
N PHE A 120 -5.93 -5.02 8.33
CA PHE A 120 -4.62 -5.09 8.97
C PHE A 120 -4.67 -4.70 10.46
N ASN A 121 -5.51 -3.72 10.80
CA ASN A 121 -5.64 -3.25 12.18
C ASN A 121 -6.43 -4.20 13.09
N HIS A 122 -7.20 -5.15 12.54
CA HIS A 122 -7.84 -6.20 13.34
C HIS A 122 -6.85 -7.24 13.88
N PHE A 123 -5.67 -7.38 13.27
CA PHE A 123 -4.59 -8.19 13.83
C PHE A 123 -3.94 -7.42 14.98
N ARG A 124 -4.36 -7.67 16.24
CA ARG A 124 -3.97 -6.91 17.46
C ARG A 124 -2.49 -6.52 17.57
N ARG A 125 -1.59 -7.33 17.02
CA ARG A 125 -0.13 -7.10 17.03
C ARG A 125 0.34 -5.98 16.08
N LEU A 126 -0.48 -5.58 15.12
CA LEU A 126 -0.14 -4.67 14.03
C LEU A 126 -0.46 -3.18 14.30
N PRO A 127 -1.61 -2.80 14.92
CA PRO A 127 -1.91 -1.41 15.23
C PRO A 127 -0.85 -0.73 16.09
N VAL A 128 -0.41 -1.43 17.14
CA VAL A 128 0.62 -0.93 18.06
C VAL A 128 1.89 -1.74 17.83
N ARG A 129 2.85 -1.13 17.11
CA ARG A 129 4.16 -1.75 16.90
C ARG A 129 4.90 -1.87 18.24
N SER A 130 5.09 -3.11 18.71
CA SER A 130 5.94 -3.45 19.86
C SER A 130 7.35 -3.87 19.41
N GLU A 131 7.47 -4.39 18.18
CA GLU A 131 8.72 -4.88 17.62
C GLU A 131 9.74 -3.76 17.37
N ARG A 132 10.94 -3.90 17.96
CA ARG A 132 12.05 -2.99 17.68
C ARG A 132 12.67 -3.23 16.31
N ARG A 133 12.81 -4.49 15.90
CA ARG A 133 13.37 -4.84 14.58
C ARG A 133 12.32 -4.69 13.47
N ALA A 134 12.75 -4.19 12.32
CA ALA A 134 11.86 -3.93 11.19
C ALA A 134 11.45 -5.21 10.45
N ASP A 135 12.37 -6.16 10.33
CA ASP A 135 12.15 -7.46 9.68
C ASP A 135 11.07 -8.30 10.39
N ILE A 136 11.05 -8.31 11.72
CA ILE A 136 10.00 -9.01 12.49
C ILE A 136 8.63 -8.35 12.26
N TYR A 137 8.57 -7.02 12.25
CA TYR A 137 7.31 -6.30 11.98
C TYR A 137 6.84 -6.47 10.53
N GLU A 138 7.78 -6.52 9.59
CA GLU A 138 7.52 -6.88 8.19
C GLU A 138 6.99 -8.31 8.07
N ALA A 139 7.56 -9.27 8.79
CA ALA A 139 7.08 -10.65 8.81
C ALA A 139 5.64 -10.76 9.33
N PHE A 140 5.29 -10.07 10.43
CA PHE A 140 3.89 -10.02 10.90
C PHE A 140 2.95 -9.34 9.91
N THR A 141 3.43 -8.30 9.22
CA THR A 141 2.64 -7.64 8.18
C THR A 141 2.42 -8.56 6.97
N SER A 142 3.44 -9.31 6.55
CA SER A 142 3.34 -10.35 5.52
C SER A 142 2.35 -11.45 5.92
N LEU A 143 2.42 -11.92 7.17
CA LEU A 143 1.49 -12.94 7.67
C LEU A 143 0.04 -12.45 7.64
N ALA A 144 -0.22 -11.23 8.10
CA ALA A 144 -1.56 -10.63 8.01
C ALA A 144 -2.02 -10.48 6.55
N ALA A 145 -1.14 -10.05 5.64
CA ALA A 145 -1.46 -9.96 4.23
C ALA A 145 -1.85 -11.32 3.65
N SER A 146 -1.10 -12.38 3.97
CA SER A 146 -1.41 -13.75 3.55
C SER A 146 -2.75 -14.24 4.07
N LEU A 147 -3.09 -13.97 5.34
CA LEU A 147 -4.39 -14.34 5.92
C LEU A 147 -5.55 -13.57 5.27
N ILE A 148 -5.38 -12.27 5.01
CA ILE A 148 -6.36 -11.48 4.26
C ILE A 148 -6.57 -12.08 2.86
N THR A 149 -5.49 -12.37 2.14
CA THR A 149 -5.56 -12.96 0.79
C THR A 149 -6.22 -14.33 0.80
N LEU A 150 -5.88 -15.20 1.77
CA LEU A 150 -6.52 -16.51 1.93
C LEU A 150 -8.04 -16.36 2.13
N ASN A 151 -8.47 -15.43 2.98
CA ASN A 151 -9.88 -15.17 3.21
C ASN A 151 -10.60 -14.60 1.97
N GLN A 152 -9.90 -13.85 1.11
CA GLN A 152 -10.47 -13.43 -0.17
C GLN A 152 -10.63 -14.61 -1.13
N ILE A 153 -9.63 -15.49 -1.22
CA ILE A 153 -9.68 -16.69 -2.09
C ILE A 153 -10.83 -17.61 -1.67
N LYS A 154 -11.01 -17.83 -0.38
CA LYS A 154 -12.13 -18.63 0.17
C LYS A 154 -13.53 -18.10 -0.18
N ARG A 155 -13.67 -16.87 -0.70
CA ARG A 155 -14.95 -16.35 -1.20
C ARG A 155 -15.27 -16.76 -2.63
N PHE A 156 -14.28 -17.31 -3.34
CA PHE A 156 -14.42 -17.79 -4.72
C PHE A 156 -14.55 -19.32 -4.80
N CYS A 157 -14.22 -20.02 -3.71
CA CYS A 157 -14.44 -21.46 -3.54
C CYS A 157 -15.74 -21.66 -2.75
#